data_AF-A0A7D9I3Q2-F1
#
_entry.id   AF-A0A7D9I3Q2-F1
#
_cell.length_a   1.000
_cell.length_b   1.000
_cell.length_c   1.000
_cell.angle_alpha   90.00
_cell.angle_beta   90.00
_cell.angle_gamma   90.00
#
_symmetry.space_group_name_H-M   'P 1'
#
loop_
_entity.id
_entity.type
_entity.pdbx_description
1 polymer ?
#
loop_
_entity_poly.entity_id
_entity_poly.type
_entity_poly.pdbx_seq_one_letter_code
_entity_poly.pdbx_strand_id
1 'polypeptide(L)'
;MAEGGNNCNGECHPIYAAQDGHIKQREQDESAENERILGSKGQFCAAFYHVHQWGERKYCCLDETNCIIAKRAVREKNWRVQRKTVVAVVKFEDENGEILYVARYKNCAPQKKHAEDFFKEDIENEDGVLAEIVQDNPNGTITMYLTLQPCNRSTGKTENTKPDQSCCDILKTIVRQILRNNGRNINLCIKATNTTRLSQIEQDRTLRQNAERGIKQLMRIEGVNVSGMTPEDWDYLFSMTEYIPPRRDLDRDIQSIFERIHTN
;
A
#
# COMPACT_ATOMS: atom_id res chain seq x y z
N MET A 1 42.82 -19.15 -21.56
CA MET A 1 41.65 -18.44 -22.13
C MET A 1 40.53 -18.61 -21.14
N ALA A 2 40.22 -17.54 -20.40
CA ALA A 2 39.20 -17.54 -19.36
C ALA A 2 37.86 -17.18 -20.00
N GLU A 3 36.91 -18.11 -19.99
CA GLU A 3 35.52 -17.82 -20.31
C GLU A 3 34.88 -17.15 -19.09
N GLY A 4 34.66 -15.84 -19.21
CA GLY A 4 33.92 -15.04 -18.24
C GLY A 4 32.45 -15.45 -18.26
N GLY A 5 32.08 -16.37 -17.36
CA GLY A 5 30.70 -16.63 -17.01
C GLY A 5 30.06 -15.34 -16.48
N ASN A 6 29.20 -14.75 -17.29
CA ASN A 6 28.48 -13.52 -16.96
C ASN A 6 27.49 -13.83 -15.83
N ASN A 7 27.90 -13.47 -14.61
CA ASN A 7 27.18 -13.73 -13.38
C ASN A 7 25.91 -12.87 -13.35
N CYS A 8 24.81 -13.40 -13.87
CA CYS A 8 23.49 -12.76 -13.84
C CYS A 8 22.91 -12.85 -12.43
N ASN A 9 23.56 -12.22 -11.45
CA ASN A 9 22.99 -12.02 -10.13
C ASN A 9 21.85 -11.02 -10.25
N GLY A 10 20.63 -11.54 -10.15
CA GLY A 10 19.38 -10.79 -10.15
C GLY A 10 19.26 -9.88 -8.93
N GLU A 11 19.93 -8.73 -8.95
CA GLU A 11 19.67 -7.64 -8.02
C GLU A 11 18.26 -7.08 -8.30
N CYS A 12 17.31 -7.65 -7.58
CA CYS A 12 15.94 -7.17 -7.51
C CYS A 12 15.90 -5.93 -6.61
N HIS A 13 16.12 -4.73 -7.17
CA HIS A 13 16.04 -3.49 -6.37
C HIS A 13 14.61 -3.24 -5.86
N PRO A 14 14.32 -3.35 -4.56
CA PRO A 14 12.99 -3.06 -4.01
C PRO A 14 12.58 -1.60 -4.24
N ILE A 15 11.28 -1.26 -4.11
CA ILE A 15 10.83 0.14 -4.22
C ILE A 15 11.56 1.03 -3.19
N TYR A 16 11.75 0.50 -1.99
CA TYR A 16 12.50 1.11 -0.89
C TYR A 16 13.60 0.15 -0.49
N ALA A 17 14.83 0.63 -0.34
CA ALA A 17 15.98 -0.19 -0.01
C ALA A 17 15.79 -0.91 1.34
N ALA A 18 16.54 -1.98 1.61
CA ALA A 18 16.34 -2.76 2.83
C ALA A 18 16.55 -1.92 4.10
N GLN A 19 17.49 -0.98 4.05
CA GLN A 19 17.76 0.00 5.09
C GLN A 19 16.64 1.05 5.27
N ASP A 20 15.82 1.29 4.24
CA ASP A 20 14.69 2.21 4.30
C ASP A 20 13.52 1.48 4.97
N GLY A 21 13.58 1.30 6.29
CA GLY A 21 12.63 0.53 7.08
C GLY A 21 11.16 0.99 7.01
N HIS A 22 10.37 0.55 7.98
CA HIS A 22 9.05 1.15 8.22
C HIS A 22 9.26 2.54 8.81
N ILE A 23 8.55 3.53 8.28
CA ILE A 23 8.55 4.89 8.83
C ILE A 23 7.27 5.04 9.63
N LYS A 24 7.39 5.59 10.84
CA LYS A 24 6.29 5.90 11.75
C LYS A 24 6.48 7.33 12.25
N GLN A 25 5.46 8.15 12.16
CA GLN A 25 5.48 9.56 12.57
C GLN A 25 4.31 9.83 13.51
N ARG A 26 4.60 10.52 14.60
CA ARG A 26 3.62 11.11 15.52
C ARG A 26 3.64 12.63 15.31
N GLU A 27 2.51 13.28 15.56
CA GLU A 27 2.36 14.74 15.38
C GLU A 27 3.43 15.56 16.13
N GLN A 28 3.96 15.06 17.24
CA GLN A 28 4.90 15.78 18.12
C GLN A 28 6.37 15.70 17.70
N ASP A 29 6.72 14.99 16.63
CA ASP A 29 8.12 14.90 16.16
C ASP A 29 8.42 16.01 15.13
N GLU A 30 8.64 17.25 15.60
CA GLU A 30 9.14 18.37 14.76
C GLU A 30 10.48 18.03 14.06
N SER A 31 11.24 17.05 14.57
CA SER A 31 12.46 16.55 13.93
C SER A 31 12.22 15.61 12.74
N ALA A 32 10.99 15.13 12.52
CA ALA A 32 10.62 14.22 11.45
C ALA A 32 10.34 14.93 10.10
N GLU A 33 10.46 16.26 10.04
CA GLU A 33 10.18 17.10 8.85
C GLU A 33 10.95 16.69 7.57
N ASN A 34 11.98 15.84 7.68
CA ASN A 34 12.84 15.46 6.55
C ASN A 34 12.66 14.03 6.03
N GLU A 35 11.88 13.15 6.68
CA GLU A 35 11.62 11.81 6.12
C GLU A 35 10.23 11.77 5.48
N ARG A 36 10.17 12.05 4.18
CA ARG A 36 8.93 11.95 3.40
C ARG A 36 8.47 10.49 3.40
N ILE A 37 7.30 10.22 4.00
CA ILE A 37 6.72 8.89 4.18
C ILE A 37 6.77 8.05 2.89
N LEU A 38 6.57 8.65 1.72
CA LEU A 38 6.57 7.96 0.42
C LEU A 38 7.81 8.22 -0.46
N GLY A 39 8.76 9.02 0.03
CA GLY A 39 9.99 9.37 -0.70
C GLY A 39 9.70 10.10 -2.02
N SER A 40 10.47 9.80 -3.06
CA SER A 40 10.39 10.47 -4.36
C SER A 40 9.11 10.18 -5.16
N LYS A 41 8.80 11.03 -6.15
CA LYS A 41 7.73 10.80 -7.15
C LYS A 41 7.84 9.43 -7.84
N GLY A 42 9.05 8.95 -8.11
CA GLY A 42 9.31 7.62 -8.67
C GLY A 42 8.93 6.47 -7.73
N GLN A 43 9.17 6.63 -6.42
CA GLN A 43 8.78 5.65 -5.39
C GLN A 43 7.28 5.62 -5.17
N PHE A 44 6.64 6.78 -5.07
CA PHE A 44 5.18 6.89 -5.07
C PHE A 44 4.55 6.25 -6.30
N CYS A 45 5.10 6.54 -7.49
CA CYS A 45 4.64 5.94 -8.72
C CYS A 45 4.74 4.41 -8.63
N ALA A 46 5.89 3.88 -8.21
CA ALA A 46 6.06 2.44 -8.10
C ALA A 46 5.11 1.82 -7.05
N ALA A 47 4.88 2.50 -5.92
CA ALA A 47 4.09 2.01 -4.80
C ALA A 47 2.58 2.00 -5.09
N PHE A 48 2.02 3.08 -5.63
CA PHE A 48 0.56 3.24 -5.74
C PHE A 48 0.10 3.48 -7.17
N TYR A 49 0.79 4.32 -7.94
CA TYR A 49 0.23 4.80 -9.22
C TYR A 49 0.46 3.89 -10.43
N HIS A 50 1.68 3.39 -10.65
CA HIS A 50 2.09 2.71 -11.87
C HIS A 50 1.06 1.69 -12.40
N VAL A 51 0.42 2.03 -13.52
CA VAL A 51 -0.70 1.26 -14.06
C VAL A 51 -0.21 0.40 -15.23
N HIS A 52 -0.50 -0.90 -15.14
CA HIS A 52 -0.16 -1.89 -16.17
C HIS A 52 -1.18 -2.03 -17.28
N GLN A 53 -2.43 -1.57 -17.06
CA GLN A 53 -3.49 -1.47 -18.07
C GLN A 53 -4.73 -0.81 -17.45
N TRP A 54 -5.19 0.34 -17.97
CA TRP A 54 -6.49 0.95 -17.66
C TRP A 54 -7.23 1.23 -18.97
N GLY A 55 -8.30 0.49 -19.24
CA GLY A 55 -9.09 0.66 -20.47
C GLY A 55 -8.21 0.57 -21.74
N GLU A 56 -8.27 1.58 -22.60
CA GLU A 56 -7.47 1.67 -23.83
C GLU A 56 -6.01 2.07 -23.60
N ARG A 57 -5.66 2.59 -22.41
CA ARG A 57 -4.29 2.99 -22.09
C ARG A 57 -3.50 1.79 -21.60
N LYS A 58 -2.46 1.43 -22.36
CA LYS A 58 -1.67 0.24 -22.10
C LYS A 58 -0.75 0.42 -20.88
N TYR A 59 -0.14 1.59 -20.65
CA TYR A 59 0.80 1.82 -19.53
C TYR A 59 0.85 3.30 -19.12
N CYS A 60 0.82 3.61 -17.81
CA CYS A 60 0.97 4.99 -17.30
C CYS A 60 1.92 5.04 -16.11
N CYS A 61 2.95 5.89 -16.21
CA CYS A 61 3.97 6.09 -15.20
C CYS A 61 4.17 7.60 -14.95
N LEU A 62 4.16 8.03 -13.69
CA LEU A 62 4.35 9.45 -13.33
C LEU A 62 5.80 9.94 -13.45
N ASP A 63 6.75 9.00 -13.43
CA ASP A 63 8.17 9.29 -13.53
C ASP A 63 8.87 8.09 -14.19
N GLU A 64 8.86 8.06 -15.51
CA GLU A 64 9.50 6.98 -16.29
C GLU A 64 11.01 6.88 -16.03
N THR A 65 11.64 8.01 -15.65
CA THR A 65 13.09 8.09 -15.45
C THR A 65 13.50 7.49 -14.12
N ASN A 66 12.70 7.63 -13.06
CA ASN A 66 13.04 7.17 -11.71
C ASN A 66 12.18 6.03 -11.18
N CYS A 67 11.02 5.75 -11.77
CA CYS A 67 10.17 4.64 -11.35
C CYS A 67 10.87 3.31 -11.62
N ILE A 68 11.10 2.54 -10.55
CA ILE A 68 11.79 1.24 -10.66
C ILE A 68 11.04 0.24 -11.55
N ILE A 69 9.71 0.32 -11.62
CA ILE A 69 8.91 -0.56 -12.46
C ILE A 69 9.10 -0.23 -13.94
N ALA A 70 9.12 1.06 -14.30
CA ALA A 70 9.41 1.50 -15.67
C ALA A 70 10.82 1.07 -16.11
N LYS A 71 11.82 1.27 -15.24
CA LYS A 71 13.20 0.82 -15.49
C LYS A 71 13.28 -0.69 -15.75
N ARG A 72 12.59 -1.50 -14.94
CA ARG A 72 12.53 -2.96 -15.14
C ARG A 72 11.82 -3.33 -16.44
N ALA A 73 10.69 -2.68 -16.74
CA ALA A 73 9.94 -2.94 -17.95
C ALA A 73 10.78 -2.69 -19.22
N VAL A 74 11.55 -1.60 -19.24
CA VAL A 74 12.49 -1.28 -20.33
C VAL A 74 13.59 -2.34 -20.43
N ARG A 75 14.22 -2.69 -19.30
CA ARG A 75 15.29 -3.69 -19.25
C ARG A 75 14.83 -5.08 -19.72
N GLU A 76 13.63 -5.48 -19.30
CA GLU A 76 13.03 -6.78 -19.60
C GLU A 76 12.27 -6.79 -20.94
N LYS A 77 12.20 -5.64 -21.63
CA LYS A 77 11.39 -5.43 -22.84
C LYS A 77 9.94 -5.92 -22.69
N ASN A 78 9.39 -5.78 -21.48
CA ASN A 78 8.08 -6.28 -21.10
C ASN A 78 7.41 -5.28 -20.17
N TRP A 79 6.32 -4.66 -20.60
CA TRP A 79 5.62 -3.69 -19.78
C TRP A 79 4.67 -4.33 -18.74
N ARG A 80 4.59 -5.66 -18.69
CA ARG A 80 3.79 -6.40 -17.70
C ARG A 80 4.54 -6.71 -16.39
N VAL A 81 5.66 -6.04 -16.09
CA VAL A 81 6.49 -6.31 -14.89
C VAL A 81 5.73 -6.05 -13.61
N GLN A 82 5.30 -7.10 -12.91
CA GLN A 82 4.55 -6.91 -11.67
C GLN A 82 5.38 -6.28 -10.56
N ARG A 83 4.68 -5.53 -9.70
CA ARG A 83 5.21 -5.05 -8.42
C ARG A 83 5.59 -6.24 -7.55
N LYS A 84 6.81 -6.24 -7.02
CA LYS A 84 7.25 -7.21 -6.01
C LYS A 84 7.03 -6.72 -4.57
N THR A 85 6.98 -5.40 -4.39
CA THR A 85 6.74 -4.73 -3.11
C THR A 85 5.30 -4.22 -3.05
N VAL A 86 4.60 -4.55 -1.97
CA VAL A 86 3.29 -4.01 -1.59
C VAL A 86 3.52 -3.02 -0.47
N VAL A 87 2.89 -1.85 -0.57
CA VAL A 87 3.03 -0.75 0.37
C VAL A 87 1.68 -0.46 0.99
N ALA A 88 1.67 -0.23 2.30
CA ALA A 88 0.54 0.34 3.02
C ALA A 88 0.97 1.68 3.61
N VAL A 89 0.14 2.71 3.45
CA VAL A 89 0.19 3.90 4.31
C VAL A 89 -0.97 3.82 5.27
N VAL A 90 -0.70 3.94 6.55
CA VAL A 90 -1.72 3.93 7.61
C VAL A 90 -1.73 5.29 8.28
N LYS A 91 -2.90 5.89 8.41
CA LYS A 91 -3.12 7.08 9.23
C LYS A 91 -4.12 6.80 10.34
N PHE A 92 -3.94 7.42 11.50
CA PHE A 92 -4.97 7.52 12.54
C PHE A 92 -5.43 8.97 12.64
N GLU A 93 -6.73 9.17 12.51
CA GLU A 93 -7.43 10.43 12.77
C GLU A 93 -8.26 10.26 14.02
N ASP A 94 -8.21 11.23 14.94
CA ASP A 94 -9.02 11.23 16.15
C ASP A 94 -10.50 11.57 15.83
N GLU A 95 -11.32 11.79 16.86
CA GLU A 95 -12.73 12.15 16.68
C GLU A 95 -12.95 13.58 16.15
N ASN A 96 -11.95 14.46 16.27
CA ASN A 96 -11.96 15.84 15.77
C ASN A 96 -11.41 15.94 14.34
N GLY A 97 -10.80 14.88 13.82
CA GLY A 97 -10.18 14.82 12.50
C GLY A 97 -8.71 15.22 12.50
N GLU A 98 -8.07 15.31 13.68
CA GLU A 98 -6.64 15.55 13.81
C GLU A 98 -5.85 14.26 13.53
N ILE A 99 -4.80 14.37 12.71
CA ILE A 99 -3.97 13.22 12.33
C ILE A 99 -2.89 13.03 13.39
N LEU A 100 -3.08 12.02 14.25
CA LEU A 100 -2.14 11.74 15.34
C LEU A 100 -1.00 10.80 14.94
N TYR A 101 -1.18 10.07 13.84
CA TYR A 101 -0.27 9.02 13.40
C TYR A 101 -0.26 8.87 11.89
N VAL A 102 0.94 8.71 11.32
CA VAL A 102 1.12 8.23 9.95
C VAL A 102 2.26 7.24 9.90
N ALA A 103 2.08 6.13 9.17
CA ALA A 103 3.16 5.19 8.90
C ALA A 103 3.13 4.59 7.50
N ARG A 104 4.32 4.19 7.04
CA ARG A 104 4.48 3.36 5.84
C ARG A 104 4.96 1.96 6.24
N TYR A 105 4.12 0.97 5.95
CA TYR A 105 4.51 -0.43 5.97
C TYR A 105 4.80 -0.94 4.56
N LYS A 106 5.77 -1.85 4.45
CA LYS A 106 6.09 -2.53 3.19
C LYS A 106 6.23 -4.01 3.45
N ASN A 107 5.79 -4.85 2.53
CA ASN A 107 6.02 -6.30 2.67
C ASN A 107 7.52 -6.62 2.71
N CYS A 108 7.89 -7.64 3.50
CA CYS A 108 9.28 -8.03 3.72
C CYS A 108 9.55 -9.42 3.12
N ALA A 109 10.52 -9.45 2.21
CA ALA A 109 11.24 -10.67 1.83
C ALA A 109 12.58 -10.67 2.59
N PRO A 110 13.00 -11.76 3.25
CA PRO A 110 12.52 -13.14 3.10
C PRO A 110 11.44 -13.59 4.10
N GLN A 111 11.01 -12.73 5.04
CA GLN A 111 10.11 -13.13 6.14
C GLN A 111 8.68 -13.48 5.69
N LYS A 112 8.33 -13.20 4.41
CA LYS A 112 7.01 -13.41 3.80
C LYS A 112 5.89 -12.76 4.62
N LYS A 113 6.19 -11.62 5.24
CA LYS A 113 5.23 -10.76 5.93
C LYS A 113 4.68 -9.74 4.95
N HIS A 114 3.36 -9.58 4.94
CA HIS A 114 2.65 -8.54 4.19
C HIS A 114 2.65 -7.25 5.00
N ALA A 115 2.26 -6.14 4.38
CA ALA A 115 2.22 -4.85 5.09
C ALA A 115 1.22 -4.88 6.26
N GLU A 116 0.14 -5.64 6.12
CA GLU A 116 -0.88 -5.85 7.16
C GLU A 116 -0.35 -6.62 8.38
N ASP A 117 0.66 -7.48 8.21
CA ASP A 117 1.33 -8.15 9.34
C ASP A 117 2.10 -7.14 10.21
N PHE A 118 2.76 -6.16 9.58
CA PHE A 118 3.49 -5.12 10.31
C PHE A 118 2.55 -4.11 10.98
N PHE A 119 1.42 -3.79 10.33
CA PHE A 119 0.35 -3.03 10.97
C PHE A 119 -0.19 -3.75 12.22
N LYS A 120 -0.42 -5.07 12.13
CA LYS A 120 -0.83 -5.89 13.28
C LYS A 120 0.18 -5.80 14.42
N GLU A 121 1.46 -5.93 14.12
CA GLU A 121 2.51 -5.82 15.15
C GLU A 121 2.52 -4.45 15.82
N ASP A 122 2.31 -3.37 15.08
CA ASP A 122 2.34 -2.02 15.63
C ASP A 122 1.13 -1.66 16.50
N ILE A 123 -0.01 -2.33 16.27
CA ILE A 123 -1.26 -2.08 17.01
C ILE A 123 -1.50 -3.08 18.15
N GLU A 124 -0.86 -4.25 18.11
CA GLU A 124 -1.00 -5.28 19.16
C GLU A 124 0.13 -5.26 20.19
N ASN A 125 1.35 -4.90 19.80
CA ASN A 125 2.47 -4.91 20.73
C ASN A 125 2.37 -3.72 21.69
N GLU A 126 2.64 -3.95 22.97
CA GLU A 126 2.60 -2.89 24.00
C GLU A 126 3.59 -1.75 23.71
N ASP A 127 4.72 -2.06 23.08
CA ASP A 127 5.72 -1.08 22.62
C ASP A 127 5.41 -0.49 21.23
N GLY A 128 4.25 -0.82 20.66
CA GLY A 128 3.80 -0.32 19.36
C GLY A 128 3.33 1.13 19.45
N VAL A 129 3.84 1.99 18.57
CA VAL A 129 3.48 3.43 18.56
C VAL A 129 1.99 3.60 18.30
N LEU A 130 1.42 2.79 17.39
CA LEU A 130 0.00 2.84 17.11
C LEU A 130 -0.83 2.25 18.27
N ALA A 131 -0.31 1.26 18.99
CA ALA A 131 -0.97 0.69 20.17
C ALA A 131 -1.16 1.76 21.26
N GLU A 132 -0.14 2.58 21.55
CA GLU A 132 -0.22 3.71 22.48
C GLU A 132 -1.29 4.71 22.04
N ILE A 133 -1.26 5.15 20.76
CA ILE A 133 -2.22 6.11 20.22
C ILE A 133 -3.66 5.60 20.32
N VAL A 134 -3.89 4.32 20.03
CA VAL A 134 -5.21 3.67 20.14
C VAL A 134 -5.66 3.47 21.59
N GLN A 135 -4.72 3.37 22.54
CA GLN A 135 -5.06 3.35 23.97
C GLN A 135 -5.53 4.72 24.45
N ASP A 136 -4.83 5.79 24.05
CA ASP A 136 -5.14 7.16 24.48
C ASP A 136 -6.36 7.76 23.76
N ASN A 137 -6.68 7.26 22.56
CA ASN A 137 -7.75 7.78 21.72
C ASN A 137 -8.77 6.67 21.42
N PRO A 138 -9.82 6.50 22.25
CA PRO A 138 -10.77 5.41 22.10
C PRO A 138 -11.72 5.58 20.91
N ASN A 139 -11.78 6.78 20.32
CA ASN A 139 -12.61 7.11 19.15
C ASN A 139 -11.71 7.59 18.01
N GLY A 140 -12.16 7.38 16.77
CA GLY A 140 -11.46 7.90 15.60
C GLY A 140 -11.57 7.00 14.38
N THR A 141 -10.69 7.20 13.41
CA THR A 141 -10.62 6.43 12.18
C THR A 141 -9.18 6.09 11.82
N ILE A 142 -8.91 4.80 11.65
CA ILE A 142 -7.72 4.30 10.99
C ILE A 142 -8.01 4.20 9.50
N THR A 143 -7.26 4.92 8.67
CA THR A 143 -7.32 4.74 7.21
C THR A 143 -6.06 4.06 6.70
N MET A 144 -6.23 2.94 6.02
CA MET A 144 -5.15 2.14 5.42
C MET A 144 -5.24 2.22 3.88
N TYR A 145 -4.29 2.94 3.29
CA TYR A 145 -4.07 3.05 1.86
C TYR A 145 -3.20 1.89 1.38
N LEU A 146 -3.72 1.04 0.50
CA LEU A 146 -3.03 -0.15 0.02
C LEU A 146 -2.81 -0.14 -1.48
N THR A 147 -1.62 -0.57 -1.90
CA THR A 147 -1.39 -0.91 -3.31
C THR A 147 -2.36 -2.00 -3.78
N LEU A 148 -2.57 -3.04 -2.99
CA LEU A 148 -3.42 -4.18 -3.33
C LEU A 148 -4.42 -4.44 -2.21
N GLN A 149 -5.64 -4.85 -2.55
CA GLN A 149 -6.59 -5.27 -1.53
C GLN A 149 -6.02 -6.39 -0.64
N PRO A 150 -6.40 -6.47 0.65
CA PRO A 150 -5.92 -7.51 1.55
C PRO A 150 -6.17 -8.92 1.01
N CYS A 151 -5.20 -9.82 1.17
CA CYS A 151 -5.36 -11.20 0.72
C CYS A 151 -6.28 -12.01 1.65
N ASN A 152 -6.83 -13.11 1.15
CA ASN A 152 -7.57 -14.10 1.93
C ASN A 152 -7.21 -15.49 1.40
N ARG A 153 -6.69 -16.37 2.25
CA ARG A 153 -6.29 -17.76 1.92
C ARG A 153 -5.47 -17.84 0.63
N SER A 154 -4.28 -17.24 0.67
CA SER A 154 -3.35 -17.29 -0.46
C SER A 154 -2.94 -18.73 -0.79
N THR A 155 -2.68 -18.99 -2.07
CA THR A 155 -2.17 -20.29 -2.54
C THR A 155 -0.66 -20.43 -2.39
N GLY A 156 0.05 -19.41 -1.88
CA GLY A 156 1.50 -19.46 -1.67
C GLY A 156 2.34 -19.48 -2.96
N LYS A 157 1.73 -19.23 -4.12
CA LYS A 157 2.38 -19.28 -5.45
C LYS A 157 3.36 -18.13 -5.72
N THR A 158 3.51 -17.18 -4.80
CA THR A 158 4.40 -16.02 -4.98
C THR A 158 5.55 -16.05 -3.96
N GLU A 159 6.71 -15.52 -4.35
CA GLU A 159 7.94 -15.50 -3.53
C GLU A 159 7.70 -14.95 -2.11
N ASN A 160 6.75 -14.03 -1.94
CA ASN A 160 6.51 -13.27 -0.72
C ASN A 160 5.22 -13.62 0.03
N THR A 161 4.59 -14.77 -0.25
CA THR A 161 3.34 -15.15 0.41
C THR A 161 3.38 -16.58 0.95
N LYS A 162 2.90 -16.78 2.18
CA LYS A 162 2.74 -18.12 2.76
C LYS A 162 1.44 -18.78 2.26
N PRO A 163 1.39 -20.11 2.13
CA PRO A 163 0.12 -20.82 1.94
C PRO A 163 -0.88 -20.45 3.05
N ASP A 164 -2.15 -20.34 2.69
CA ASP A 164 -3.29 -20.01 3.57
C ASP A 164 -3.22 -18.65 4.29
N GLN A 165 -2.22 -17.81 4.00
CA GLN A 165 -2.11 -16.47 4.56
C GLN A 165 -3.34 -15.61 4.21
N SER A 166 -3.85 -14.89 5.22
CA SER A 166 -5.09 -14.13 5.13
C SER A 166 -4.97 -12.81 5.90
N CYS A 167 -4.56 -11.75 5.21
CA CYS A 167 -4.61 -10.39 5.76
C CYS A 167 -6.03 -9.98 6.13
N CYS A 168 -7.05 -10.50 5.44
CA CYS A 168 -8.43 -10.32 5.85
C CYS A 168 -8.69 -10.86 7.27
N ASP A 169 -8.21 -12.06 7.60
CA ASP A 169 -8.40 -12.60 8.96
C ASP A 169 -7.67 -11.78 10.02
N ILE A 170 -6.46 -11.29 9.72
CA ILE A 170 -5.71 -10.36 10.58
C ILE A 170 -6.55 -9.11 10.90
N LEU A 171 -7.02 -8.42 9.86
CA LEU A 171 -7.78 -7.17 10.02
C LEU A 171 -9.11 -7.40 10.76
N LYS A 172 -9.80 -8.53 10.52
CA LYS A 172 -11.01 -8.89 11.26
C LYS A 172 -10.73 -9.07 12.76
N THR A 173 -9.60 -9.67 13.11
CA THR A 173 -9.19 -9.86 14.50
C THR A 173 -8.89 -8.53 15.16
N ILE A 174 -8.09 -7.67 14.52
CA ILE A 174 -7.76 -6.32 15.01
C ILE A 174 -9.04 -5.52 15.28
N VAL A 175 -9.97 -5.48 14.33
CA VAL A 175 -11.22 -4.71 14.50
C VAL A 175 -11.99 -5.19 15.72
N ARG A 176 -12.19 -6.51 15.85
CA ARG A 176 -13.01 -7.08 16.93
C ARG A 176 -12.35 -7.00 18.29
N GLN A 177 -11.05 -7.22 18.37
CA GLN A 177 -10.34 -7.36 19.64
C GLN A 177 -9.74 -6.06 20.14
N ILE A 178 -9.46 -5.11 19.24
CA ILE A 178 -8.74 -3.88 19.56
C ILE A 178 -9.63 -2.66 19.31
N LEU A 179 -10.14 -2.49 18.08
CA LEU A 179 -10.81 -1.25 17.66
C LEU A 179 -12.26 -1.11 18.16
N ARG A 180 -12.90 -2.24 18.49
CA ARG A 180 -14.30 -2.32 18.95
C ARG A 180 -14.44 -2.90 20.36
N ASN A 181 -13.32 -3.17 21.02
CA ASN A 181 -13.31 -3.73 22.36
C ASN A 181 -12.97 -2.65 23.39
N ASN A 182 -13.21 -2.94 24.67
CA ASN A 182 -12.88 -2.04 25.79
C ASN A 182 -13.46 -0.62 25.65
N GLY A 183 -14.68 -0.52 25.11
CA GLY A 183 -15.37 0.76 24.92
C GLY A 183 -14.85 1.62 23.76
N ARG A 184 -13.95 1.10 22.92
CA ARG A 184 -13.44 1.82 21.75
C ARG A 184 -14.45 1.82 20.59
N ASN A 185 -14.45 2.91 19.84
CA ASN A 185 -15.23 3.13 18.63
C ASN A 185 -14.32 3.68 17.52
N ILE A 186 -13.34 2.88 17.10
CA ILE A 186 -12.43 3.26 16.01
C ILE A 186 -12.86 2.58 14.71
N ASN A 187 -13.07 3.38 13.66
CA ASN A 187 -13.37 2.88 12.32
C ASN A 187 -12.09 2.42 11.61
N LEU A 188 -12.20 1.39 10.77
CA LEU A 188 -11.14 0.96 9.86
C LEU A 188 -11.60 1.19 8.42
N CYS A 189 -10.97 2.14 7.74
CA CYS A 189 -11.19 2.44 6.33
C CYS A 189 -10.03 1.89 5.48
N ILE A 190 -10.31 0.96 4.58
CA ILE A 190 -9.32 0.37 3.68
C ILE A 190 -9.53 0.95 2.27
N LYS A 191 -8.50 1.62 1.75
CA LYS A 191 -8.51 2.31 0.46
C LYS A 191 -7.50 1.63 -0.47
N ALA A 192 -7.95 0.82 -1.41
CA ALA A 192 -7.06 0.10 -2.31
C ALA A 192 -6.94 0.81 -3.67
N THR A 193 -5.72 0.88 -4.24
CA THR A 193 -5.53 1.39 -5.62
C THR A 193 -6.26 0.52 -6.66
N ASN A 194 -6.37 -0.78 -6.36
CA ASN A 194 -7.00 -1.78 -7.20
C ASN A 194 -7.90 -2.65 -6.32
N THR A 195 -9.17 -2.28 -6.21
CA THR A 195 -10.22 -3.16 -5.66
C THR A 195 -10.51 -4.36 -6.58
N THR A 196 -9.98 -4.32 -7.80
CA THR A 196 -10.26 -5.25 -8.89
C THR A 196 -8.99 -5.84 -9.49
N ARG A 197 -8.06 -6.35 -8.65
CA ARG A 197 -7.15 -7.41 -9.13
C ARG A 197 -7.91 -8.66 -9.64
N LEU A 198 -9.23 -8.71 -9.45
CA LEU A 198 -10.16 -9.70 -10.01
C LEU A 198 -10.05 -9.86 -11.53
N SER A 199 -9.66 -8.83 -12.28
CA SER A 199 -9.41 -8.92 -13.73
C SER A 199 -8.05 -9.54 -14.07
N GLN A 200 -7.02 -9.37 -13.23
CA GLN A 200 -5.71 -10.01 -13.43
C GLN A 200 -5.65 -11.45 -12.89
N ILE A 201 -6.55 -11.81 -11.96
CA ILE A 201 -6.72 -13.16 -11.40
C ILE A 201 -7.65 -14.01 -12.28
N GLU A 202 -8.01 -13.55 -13.49
CA GLU A 202 -8.92 -14.26 -14.42
C GLU A 202 -8.54 -15.73 -14.67
N GLN A 203 -7.29 -16.12 -14.48
CA GLN A 203 -6.82 -17.49 -14.70
C GLN A 203 -6.99 -18.42 -13.48
N ASP A 204 -7.17 -17.92 -12.25
CA ASP A 204 -7.31 -18.75 -11.03
C ASP A 204 -8.61 -18.41 -10.28
N ARG A 205 -9.67 -19.13 -10.65
CA ARG A 205 -11.02 -18.96 -10.10
C ARG A 205 -11.06 -19.07 -8.57
N THR A 206 -10.25 -19.94 -7.98
CA THR A 206 -10.20 -20.16 -6.54
C THR A 206 -9.60 -18.95 -5.83
N LEU A 207 -8.47 -18.42 -6.32
CA LEU A 207 -7.87 -17.20 -5.78
C LEU A 207 -8.82 -16.01 -5.86
N ARG A 208 -9.54 -15.87 -6.99
CA ARG A 208 -10.55 -14.83 -7.16
C ARG A 208 -11.66 -14.95 -6.13
N GLN A 209 -12.26 -16.13 -5.99
CA GLN A 209 -13.33 -16.38 -5.01
C GLN A 209 -12.87 -16.15 -3.58
N ASN A 210 -11.64 -16.55 -3.24
CA ASN A 210 -11.07 -16.30 -1.93
C ASN A 210 -10.92 -14.80 -1.65
N ALA A 211 -10.35 -14.05 -2.58
CA ALA A 211 -10.20 -12.59 -2.44
C ALA A 211 -11.55 -11.90 -2.28
N GLU A 212 -12.54 -12.19 -3.14
CA GLU A 212 -13.89 -11.64 -3.04
C GLU A 212 -14.56 -11.98 -1.70
N ARG A 213 -14.43 -13.24 -1.25
CA ARG A 213 -14.97 -13.68 0.03
C ARG A 213 -14.34 -12.93 1.21
N GLY A 214 -13.03 -12.69 1.17
CA GLY A 214 -12.30 -11.99 2.23
C GLY A 214 -12.80 -10.57 2.42
N ILE A 215 -12.85 -9.81 1.33
CA ILE A 215 -13.34 -8.43 1.32
C ILE A 215 -14.81 -8.36 1.75
N LYS A 216 -15.68 -9.23 1.21
CA LYS A 216 -17.10 -9.28 1.63
C LYS A 216 -17.27 -9.60 3.12
N GLN A 217 -16.39 -10.42 3.70
CA GLN A 217 -16.43 -10.69 5.14
C GLN A 217 -15.95 -9.51 5.98
N LEU A 218 -14.94 -8.77 5.52
CA LEU A 218 -14.47 -7.55 6.17
C LEU A 218 -15.56 -6.47 6.20
N MET A 219 -16.18 -6.18 5.05
CA MET A 219 -17.23 -5.16 4.92
C MET A 219 -18.50 -5.46 5.72
N ARG A 220 -18.66 -6.68 6.26
CA ARG A 220 -19.78 -7.05 7.14
C ARG A 220 -19.52 -6.73 8.61
N ILE A 221 -18.28 -6.36 8.96
CA ILE A 221 -17.94 -5.97 10.32
C ILE A 221 -18.30 -4.51 10.50
N GLU A 222 -19.04 -4.20 11.56
CA GLU A 222 -19.35 -2.84 11.95
C GLU A 222 -18.07 -2.02 12.13
N GLY A 223 -18.07 -0.80 11.60
CA GLY A 223 -16.91 0.07 11.64
C GLY A 223 -15.85 -0.22 10.58
N VAL A 224 -16.09 -1.13 9.63
CA VAL A 224 -15.16 -1.39 8.52
C VAL A 224 -15.72 -0.89 7.20
N ASN A 225 -14.96 -0.03 6.51
CA ASN A 225 -15.22 0.38 5.14
C ASN A 225 -14.10 -0.10 4.21
N VAL A 226 -14.45 -0.65 3.05
CA VAL A 226 -13.47 -0.99 2.00
C VAL A 226 -13.92 -0.35 0.70
N SER A 227 -13.05 0.50 0.12
CA SER A 227 -13.33 1.23 -1.12
C SER A 227 -12.07 1.43 -1.96
N GLY A 228 -12.26 1.91 -3.20
CA GLY A 228 -11.17 2.43 -4.02
C GLY A 228 -10.69 3.79 -3.50
N MET A 229 -9.48 4.17 -3.87
CA MET A 229 -8.98 5.53 -3.60
C MET A 229 -9.73 6.57 -4.43
N THR A 230 -10.15 7.65 -3.76
CA THR A 230 -10.77 8.86 -4.33
C THR A 230 -9.69 9.87 -4.80
N PRO A 231 -10.02 10.93 -5.55
CA PRO A 231 -9.06 11.99 -5.89
C PRO A 231 -8.35 12.56 -4.65
N GLU A 232 -9.11 12.81 -3.58
CA GLU A 232 -8.61 13.39 -2.34
C GLU A 232 -7.62 12.45 -1.65
N ASP A 233 -7.85 11.13 -1.72
CA ASP A 233 -6.92 10.12 -1.23
C ASP A 233 -5.59 10.16 -2.01
N TRP A 234 -5.66 10.36 -3.33
CA TRP A 234 -4.46 10.48 -4.17
C TRP A 234 -3.69 11.76 -3.90
N ASP A 235 -4.36 12.89 -3.75
CA ASP A 235 -3.74 14.17 -3.41
C ASP A 235 -3.07 14.11 -2.04
N TYR A 236 -3.74 13.51 -1.05
CA TYR A 236 -3.18 13.27 0.27
C TYR A 236 -1.90 12.45 0.20
N LEU A 237 -1.90 11.29 -0.48
CA LEU A 237 -0.70 10.47 -0.63
C LEU A 237 0.40 11.20 -1.41
N PHE A 238 0.05 11.96 -2.46
CA PHE A 238 1.04 12.70 -3.24
C PHE A 238 1.72 13.80 -2.42
N SER A 239 1.00 14.45 -1.49
CA SER A 239 1.56 15.44 -0.56
C SER A 239 2.66 14.87 0.36
N MET A 240 2.67 13.56 0.58
CA MET A 240 3.69 12.84 1.36
C MET A 240 4.96 12.51 0.57
N THR A 241 5.04 12.92 -0.70
CA THR A 241 6.23 12.73 -1.53
C THR A 241 7.20 13.91 -1.39
N GLU A 242 8.47 13.69 -1.73
CA GLU A 242 9.44 14.78 -1.90
C GLU A 242 8.92 15.79 -2.92
N TYR A 243 8.91 17.07 -2.53
CA TYR A 243 8.56 18.15 -3.45
C TYR A 243 9.61 18.21 -4.57
N ILE A 244 9.23 17.77 -5.76
CA ILE A 244 9.95 18.10 -6.99
C ILE A 244 9.22 19.29 -7.60
N PRO A 245 9.86 20.47 -7.77
CA PRO A 245 9.20 21.61 -8.40
C PRO A 245 8.67 21.20 -9.78
N PRO A 246 7.45 21.65 -10.13
CA PRO A 246 6.72 21.12 -11.26
C PRO A 246 7.50 21.29 -12.57
N ARG A 247 7.73 20.18 -13.29
CA ARG A 247 8.00 20.25 -14.73
C ARG A 247 6.65 20.54 -15.37
N ARG A 248 6.45 21.79 -15.78
CA ARG A 248 5.18 22.40 -16.25
C ARG A 248 4.41 21.59 -17.31
N ASP A 249 5.04 20.59 -17.92
CA ASP A 249 4.50 19.81 -19.01
C ASP A 249 3.88 18.47 -18.55
N LEU A 250 4.25 17.95 -17.36
CA LEU A 250 3.80 16.64 -16.84
C LEU A 250 2.66 16.75 -15.80
N ASP A 251 2.60 17.84 -15.03
CA ASP A 251 1.61 17.98 -13.96
C ASP A 251 0.22 18.41 -14.48
N ARG A 252 0.15 19.02 -15.67
CA ARG A 252 -1.11 19.23 -16.42
C ARG A 252 -1.78 17.90 -16.78
N ASP A 253 -0.98 16.87 -17.04
CA ASP A 253 -1.49 15.54 -17.36
C ASP A 253 -2.00 14.82 -16.11
N ILE A 254 -1.41 15.02 -14.93
CA ILE A 254 -1.87 14.37 -13.69
C ILE A 254 -3.29 14.83 -13.31
N GLN A 255 -3.55 16.13 -13.32
CA GLN A 255 -4.86 16.68 -12.99
C GLN A 255 -5.91 16.31 -14.05
N SER A 256 -5.56 16.38 -15.35
CA SER A 256 -6.47 15.93 -16.41
C SER A 256 -6.71 14.41 -16.42
N ILE A 257 -5.73 13.62 -15.95
CA ILE A 257 -5.90 12.18 -15.76
C ILE A 257 -6.81 11.93 -14.57
N PHE A 258 -6.59 12.56 -13.42
CA PHE A 258 -7.50 12.44 -12.28
C PHE A 258 -8.93 12.83 -12.65
N GLU A 259 -9.17 13.91 -13.38
CA GLU A 259 -10.52 14.27 -13.85
C GLU A 259 -11.13 13.24 -14.82
N ARG A 260 -10.31 12.61 -15.67
CA ARG A 260 -10.77 11.60 -16.67
C ARG A 260 -10.97 10.20 -16.10
N ILE A 261 -10.32 9.88 -14.98
CA ILE A 261 -10.57 8.65 -14.22
C ILE A 261 -12.00 8.60 -13.66
N HIS A 262 -12.64 9.76 -13.46
CA HIS A 262 -13.94 9.89 -12.78
C HIS A 262 -15.13 10.13 -13.71
N THR A 263 -14.94 10.03 -15.03
CA THR A 263 -15.99 10.23 -16.04
C THR A 263 -16.42 8.96 -16.79
N ASN A 264 -16.00 7.77 -16.34
CA ASN A 264 -16.48 6.46 -16.81
C ASN A 264 -16.69 5.49 -15.64
#